data_AF-A0A8B6HIY4-F1
#
_entry.id   AF-A0A8B6HIY4-F1
#
_cell.length_a   1.000
_cell.length_b   1.000
_cell.length_c   1.000
_cell.angle_alpha   90.00
_cell.angle_beta   90.00
_cell.angle_gamma   90.00
#
_symmetry.space_group_name_H-M   'P 1'
#
loop_
_entity.id
_entity.type
_entity.pdbx_description
1 polymer ?
#
loop_
_entity_poly.entity_id
_entity_poly.type
_entity_poly.pdbx_seq_one_letter_code
_entity_poly.pdbx_strand_id
1 'polypeptide(L)'
;MDELEVQDYEMMRLDDDLRQPWPVEGMACNVPSCNTHIYTSYRAYIKHWKKIHTQYISISECEICNINRKCLLNRHFRFVHKLNGAQLANKFAQVTVRNIINDNYVSPGDVLPPKKKLIN
;
A
#
# COMPACT_ATOMS: atom_id res chain seq x y z
N MET A 1 -15.47 10.66 -37.09
CA MET A 1 -14.32 10.58 -36.16
C MET A 1 -14.50 11.76 -35.25
N ASP A 2 -15.02 11.54 -34.05
CA ASP A 2 -15.10 12.60 -33.05
C ASP A 2 -13.70 12.79 -32.46
N GLU A 3 -13.11 13.96 -32.73
CA GLU A 3 -11.90 14.41 -32.03
C GLU A 3 -12.29 14.75 -30.60
N LEU A 4 -11.78 13.96 -29.65
CA LEU A 4 -11.86 14.28 -28.23
C LEU A 4 -10.91 15.47 -27.97
N GLU A 5 -11.45 16.68 -27.94
CA GLU A 5 -10.74 17.88 -27.48
C GLU A 5 -10.49 17.77 -25.97
N VAL A 6 -9.27 17.40 -25.60
CA VAL A 6 -8.77 17.46 -24.22
C VAL A 6 -8.40 18.92 -23.93
N GLN A 7 -9.03 19.53 -22.94
CA GLN A 7 -8.81 20.94 -22.62
C GLN A 7 -7.40 21.13 -22.00
N ASP A 8 -6.68 22.20 -22.37
CA ASP A 8 -5.27 22.40 -21.99
C ASP A 8 -4.99 22.34 -20.48
N TYR A 9 -5.97 22.67 -19.63
CA TYR A 9 -5.84 22.55 -18.18
C TYR A 9 -5.83 21.10 -17.67
N GLU A 10 -6.34 20.14 -18.44
CA GLU A 10 -6.29 18.71 -18.12
C GLU A 10 -4.90 18.13 -18.41
N MET A 11 -4.20 18.65 -19.43
CA MET A 11 -2.81 18.30 -19.71
C MET A 11 -1.83 18.87 -18.67
N MET A 12 -2.14 20.02 -18.07
CA MET A 12 -1.27 20.71 -17.13
C MET A 12 -1.14 20.01 -15.75
N ARG A 13 -1.97 19.00 -15.46
CA ARG A 13 -2.01 18.32 -14.14
C ARG A 13 -1.09 17.11 -14.00
N LEU A 14 -0.40 16.69 -15.06
CA LEU A 14 0.38 15.44 -15.05
C LEU A 14 1.83 15.60 -14.56
N ASP A 15 2.40 16.81 -14.56
CA ASP A 15 3.83 17.04 -14.28
C ASP A 15 4.17 17.67 -12.92
N ASP A 16 3.19 18.14 -12.15
CA ASP A 16 3.43 18.83 -10.87
C ASP A 16 3.60 17.90 -9.66
N ASP A 17 4.14 16.70 -9.85
CA ASP A 17 4.61 15.90 -8.72
C ASP A 17 5.91 16.49 -8.16
N LEU A 18 5.78 17.52 -7.32
CA LEU A 18 6.86 18.26 -6.67
C LEU A 18 7.60 17.44 -5.59
N ARG A 19 7.23 16.17 -5.38
CA ARG A 19 7.92 15.31 -4.41
C ARG A 19 9.36 15.09 -4.83
N GLN A 20 10.26 15.08 -3.85
CA GLN A 20 11.67 14.81 -4.09
C GLN A 20 11.86 13.43 -4.71
N PRO A 21 12.72 13.30 -5.74
CA PRO A 21 13.06 11.99 -6.28
C PRO A 21 13.85 11.16 -5.27
N TRP A 22 13.75 9.84 -5.37
CA TRP A 22 14.55 8.93 -4.54
C TRP A 22 16.07 9.14 -4.71
N PRO A 23 16.82 9.41 -3.61
CA PRO A 23 18.27 9.63 -3.66
C PRO A 23 19.06 8.34 -3.93
N VAL A 24 20.26 8.47 -4.51
CA VAL A 24 21.09 7.33 -4.92
C VAL A 24 21.66 6.59 -3.71
N GLU A 25 22.03 7.35 -2.69
CA GLU A 25 22.57 6.92 -1.40
C GLU A 25 21.51 6.33 -0.46
N GLY A 26 20.22 6.40 -0.84
CA GLY A 26 19.10 6.05 0.03
C GLY A 26 18.75 7.18 1.00
N MET A 27 17.78 6.94 1.89
CA MET A 27 17.33 7.95 2.84
C MET A 27 16.69 7.34 4.09
N ALA A 28 16.77 8.08 5.19
CA ALA A 28 15.95 7.83 6.38
C ALA A 28 14.50 8.31 6.16
N CYS A 29 13.59 7.96 7.07
CA CYS A 29 12.26 8.55 7.05
C CYS A 29 12.35 10.05 7.39
N ASN A 30 11.67 10.89 6.60
CA ASN A 30 11.68 12.35 6.78
C ASN A 30 10.66 12.81 7.84
N VAL A 31 9.86 11.89 8.39
CA VAL A 31 8.92 12.19 9.47
C VAL A 31 9.71 12.29 10.78
N PRO A 32 9.75 13.46 11.46
CA PRO A 32 10.67 13.70 12.58
C PRO A 32 10.58 12.69 13.74
N SER A 33 9.40 12.14 13.98
CA SER A 33 9.14 11.15 15.03
C SER A 33 9.29 9.70 14.56
N CYS A 34 9.74 9.46 13.34
CA CYS A 34 9.79 8.15 12.72
C CYS A 34 11.23 7.66 12.48
N ASN A 35 11.49 6.42 12.91
CA ASN A 35 12.65 5.56 12.65
C ASN A 35 13.91 6.19 12.00
N THR A 36 15.05 6.12 12.69
CA THR A 36 16.36 6.64 12.23
C THR A 36 17.09 5.74 11.23
N HIS A 37 16.51 4.60 10.86
CA HIS A 37 17.12 3.67 9.92
C HIS A 37 17.18 4.25 8.49
N ILE A 38 18.34 4.12 7.85
CA ILE A 38 18.54 4.49 6.44
C ILE A 38 18.08 3.34 5.54
N TYR A 39 17.12 3.63 4.67
CA TYR A 39 16.65 2.70 3.66
C TYR A 39 17.50 2.83 2.40
N THR A 40 18.19 1.76 2.02
CA THR A 40 19.05 1.73 0.82
C THR A 40 18.29 1.57 -0.50
N SER A 41 16.98 1.32 -0.45
CA SER A 41 16.16 1.18 -1.66
C SER A 41 14.77 1.80 -1.50
N TYR A 42 14.27 2.37 -2.60
CA TYR A 42 12.93 2.95 -2.68
C TYR A 42 11.84 1.95 -2.26
N ARG A 43 12.00 0.67 -2.65
CA ARG A 43 11.04 -0.38 -2.31
C ARG A 43 10.96 -0.62 -0.80
N ALA A 44 12.11 -0.64 -0.11
CA ALA A 44 12.15 -0.83 1.34
C ALA A 44 11.53 0.36 2.07
N TYR A 45 11.83 1.58 1.63
CA TYR A 45 11.24 2.80 2.16
C TYR A 45 9.72 2.83 1.96
N ILE A 46 9.21 2.57 0.76
CA ILE A 46 7.76 2.60 0.50
C ILE A 46 7.04 1.49 1.29
N LYS A 47 7.69 0.34 1.51
CA LYS A 47 7.14 -0.68 2.40
C LYS A 47 7.03 -0.17 3.85
N HIS A 48 8.04 0.55 4.32
CA HIS A 48 7.99 1.22 5.62
C HIS A 48 6.87 2.27 5.65
N TRP A 49 6.80 3.16 4.66
CA TRP A 49 5.79 4.20 4.57
C TRP A 49 4.36 3.64 4.63
N LYS A 50 4.06 2.62 3.82
CA LYS A 50 2.76 1.94 3.82
C LYS A 50 2.45 1.23 5.14
N LYS A 51 3.47 0.80 5.88
CA LYS A 51 3.29 0.09 7.15
C LYS A 51 3.07 1.06 8.31
N ILE A 52 3.70 2.22 8.31
CA ILE A 52 3.77 3.12 9.47
C ILE A 52 2.98 4.42 9.25
N HIS A 53 2.98 4.97 8.04
CA HIS A 53 2.36 6.28 7.75
C HIS A 53 0.99 6.17 7.06
N THR A 54 0.45 4.96 6.93
CA THR A 54 -0.93 4.73 6.49
C THR A 54 -1.83 4.53 7.70
N GLN A 55 -2.78 5.45 7.89
CA GLN A 55 -3.70 5.47 9.05
C GLN A 55 -4.64 4.27 9.09
N TYR A 56 -5.14 3.86 7.93
CA TYR A 56 -6.09 2.76 7.80
C TYR A 56 -5.47 1.61 7.01
N ILE A 57 -5.53 0.40 7.55
CA ILE A 57 -5.08 -0.80 6.86
C ILE A 57 -6.28 -1.70 6.56
N SER A 58 -6.25 -2.30 5.38
CA SER A 58 -7.23 -3.30 4.99
C SER A 58 -6.78 -4.67 5.49
N ILE A 59 -7.58 -5.26 6.36
CA ILE A 59 -7.42 -6.65 6.78
C ILE A 59 -8.44 -7.52 6.06
N SER A 60 -7.98 -8.68 5.59
CA SER A 60 -8.81 -9.74 5.05
C SER A 60 -9.05 -10.74 6.17
N GLU A 61 -10.29 -11.15 6.39
CA GLU A 61 -10.63 -12.08 7.47
C GLU A 61 -11.56 -13.22 7.03
N CYS A 62 -11.49 -14.35 7.73
CA CYS A 62 -12.49 -15.40 7.62
C CYS A 62 -13.68 -15.06 8.51
N GLU A 63 -14.86 -14.89 7.94
CA GLU A 63 -16.09 -14.55 8.68
C GLU A 63 -16.56 -15.64 9.66
N ILE A 64 -16.12 -16.89 9.43
CA ILE A 64 -16.52 -18.05 10.25
C ILE A 64 -15.63 -18.15 11.49
N CYS A 65 -14.33 -17.88 11.33
CA CYS A 65 -13.31 -18.14 12.35
C CYS A 65 -12.62 -16.86 12.87
N ASN A 66 -12.96 -15.68 12.33
CA ASN A 66 -12.35 -14.38 12.63
C ASN A 66 -10.82 -14.32 12.50
N ILE A 67 -10.23 -15.22 11.69
CA ILE A 67 -8.78 -15.21 11.41
C ILE A 67 -8.47 -14.17 10.34
N ASN A 68 -7.58 -13.22 10.65
CA ASN A 68 -7.33 -12.02 9.85
C ASN A 68 -5.92 -11.90 9.23
N ARG A 69 -5.07 -12.93 9.36
CA ARG A 69 -3.71 -12.90 8.80
C ARG A 69 -3.72 -13.31 7.34
N LYS A 70 -3.58 -12.35 6.42
CA LYS A 70 -3.63 -12.56 4.94
C LYS A 70 -2.77 -13.71 4.42
N CYS A 71 -1.52 -13.83 4.88
CA CYS A 71 -0.62 -14.94 4.49
C CYS A 71 -1.06 -16.31 5.05
N LEU A 72 -1.92 -16.33 6.06
CA LEU A 72 -2.46 -17.54 6.67
C LEU A 72 -3.86 -17.87 6.16
N LEU A 73 -4.60 -16.93 5.55
CA LEU A 73 -5.97 -17.15 5.08
C LEU A 73 -6.06 -18.27 4.04
N ASN A 74 -5.11 -18.35 3.11
CA ASN A 74 -5.12 -19.40 2.09
C ASN A 74 -4.95 -20.78 2.73
N ARG A 75 -3.94 -20.89 3.62
CA ARG A 75 -3.67 -22.08 4.41
C ARG A 75 -4.88 -22.43 5.29
N HIS A 76 -5.45 -21.45 5.96
CA HIS A 76 -6.62 -21.60 6.81
C HIS A 76 -7.82 -22.18 6.05
N PHE A 77 -8.19 -21.60 4.92
CA PHE A 77 -9.30 -22.13 4.10
C PHE A 77 -9.03 -23.55 3.61
N ARG A 78 -7.78 -23.87 3.25
CA ARG A 78 -7.41 -25.23 2.81
C ARG A 78 -7.48 -26.26 3.93
N PHE A 79 -6.97 -25.95 5.13
CA PHE A 79 -6.82 -26.95 6.19
C PHE A 79 -7.98 -26.96 7.19
N VAL A 80 -8.58 -25.81 7.49
CA VAL A 80 -9.70 -25.70 8.44
C VAL A 80 -11.03 -25.89 7.72
N HIS A 81 -11.21 -25.23 6.57
CA HIS A 81 -12.45 -25.29 5.79
C HIS A 81 -12.42 -26.31 4.64
N LYS A 82 -11.29 -27.02 4.46
CA LYS A 82 -11.11 -28.06 3.44
C LYS A 82 -11.42 -27.60 2.00
N LEU A 83 -11.27 -26.30 1.72
CA LEU A 83 -11.54 -25.72 0.40
C LEU A 83 -10.38 -25.96 -0.56
N ASN A 84 -10.68 -26.25 -1.83
CA ASN A 84 -9.69 -26.44 -2.88
C ASN A 84 -10.11 -25.77 -4.21
N GLY A 85 -9.16 -25.64 -5.14
CA GLY A 85 -9.39 -25.17 -6.51
C GLY A 85 -10.33 -23.96 -6.61
N ALA A 86 -11.44 -24.13 -7.34
CA ALA A 86 -12.44 -23.10 -7.58
C ALA A 86 -13.15 -22.62 -6.30
N GLN A 87 -13.38 -23.48 -5.31
CA GLN A 87 -14.02 -23.09 -4.04
C GLN A 87 -13.16 -22.09 -3.27
N LEU A 88 -11.84 -22.29 -3.28
CA LEU A 88 -10.90 -21.39 -2.65
C LEU A 88 -10.89 -20.02 -3.35
N ALA A 89 -10.87 -20.01 -4.68
CA ALA A 89 -10.94 -18.78 -5.47
C ALA A 89 -12.23 -18.00 -5.19
N ASN A 90 -13.37 -18.68 -5.19
CA ASN A 90 -14.67 -18.09 -4.86
C ASN A 90 -14.69 -17.53 -3.43
N LYS A 91 -14.18 -18.27 -2.44
CA LYS A 91 -14.16 -17.77 -1.07
C LYS A 91 -13.28 -16.53 -0.94
N PHE A 92 -12.12 -16.50 -1.60
CA PHE A 92 -11.26 -15.31 -1.62
C PHE A 92 -11.91 -14.09 -2.27
N ALA A 93 -12.69 -14.27 -3.33
CA ALA A 93 -13.46 -13.19 -3.95
C ALA A 93 -14.54 -12.62 -3.00
N GLN A 94 -15.02 -13.43 -2.06
CA GLN A 94 -16.04 -13.08 -1.08
C GLN A 94 -15.47 -12.74 0.31
N VAL A 95 -14.15 -12.76 0.50
CA VAL A 95 -13.56 -12.45 1.80
C VAL A 95 -13.90 -11.00 2.16
N THR A 96 -14.57 -10.83 3.30
CA THR A 96 -14.78 -9.50 3.87
C THR A 96 -13.42 -8.81 4.10
N VAL A 97 -13.33 -7.60 3.58
CA VAL A 97 -12.19 -6.69 3.81
C VAL A 97 -12.65 -5.59 4.74
N ARG A 98 -12.05 -5.53 5.93
CA ARG A 98 -12.32 -4.45 6.89
C ARG A 98 -11.16 -3.47 6.87
N ASN A 99 -11.49 -2.17 6.89
CA ASN A 99 -10.52 -1.13 7.13
C ASN A 99 -10.48 -0.85 8.63
N ILE A 100 -9.33 -1.10 9.24
CA ILE A 100 -9.10 -0.84 10.66
C ILE A 100 -8.04 0.26 10.81
N ILE A 101 -8.04 0.91 11.97
CA ILE A 101 -6.96 1.83 12.34
C ILE A 101 -5.68 1.00 12.48
N ASN A 102 -4.58 1.53 11.95
CA ASN A 102 -3.26 0.92 12.08
C ASN A 102 -2.66 1.27 13.44
N ASP A 103 -2.50 0.28 14.31
CA ASP A 103 -1.93 0.47 15.66
C ASP A 103 -0.49 1.02 15.65
N ASN A 104 0.24 0.85 14.53
CA ASN A 104 1.59 1.38 14.37
C ASN A 104 1.61 2.75 13.66
N TYR A 105 0.45 3.39 13.51
CA TYR A 105 0.34 4.62 12.74
C TYR A 105 1.12 5.75 13.40
N VAL A 106 1.98 6.38 12.60
CA VAL A 106 2.62 7.66 12.92
C VAL A 106 2.21 8.65 11.86
N SER A 107 1.61 9.77 12.27
CA SER A 107 1.19 10.81 11.33
C SER A 107 2.41 11.39 10.61
N PRO A 108 2.41 11.44 9.26
CA PRO A 108 3.46 12.12 8.53
C PRO A 108 3.28 13.65 8.51
N GLY A 109 2.15 14.18 8.99
CA GLY A 109 1.80 15.59 8.80
C GLY A 109 1.75 15.94 7.31
N ASP A 110 2.43 17.02 6.94
CA ASP A 110 2.54 17.48 5.55
C ASP A 110 3.66 16.79 4.74
N VAL A 111 4.40 15.86 5.37
CA VAL A 111 5.49 15.15 4.68
C VAL A 111 4.90 14.14 3.70
N LEU A 112 5.39 14.18 2.46
CA LEU A 112 5.06 13.21 1.43
C LEU A 112 6.23 12.26 1.18
N PRO A 113 5.97 10.98 0.80
CA PRO A 113 7.03 10.07 0.45
C PRO A 113 7.70 10.53 -0.86
N PRO A 114 9.00 10.26 -1.06
CA PRO A 114 9.69 10.58 -2.31
C PRO A 114 9.02 9.88 -3.50
N LYS A 115 9.24 10.42 -4.70
CA LYS A 115 8.81 9.76 -5.94
C LYS A 115 9.86 8.78 -6.45
N LYS A 116 9.39 7.70 -7.10
CA LYS A 116 10.29 6.76 -7.77
C LYS A 116 11.07 7.53 -8.84
N LYS A 117 12.39 7.37 -8.88
CA LYS A 117 13.21 7.94 -9.96
C LYS A 117 12.76 7.31 -11.29
N LEU A 118 12.30 8.14 -12.22
CA LEU A 118 12.15 7.73 -13.61
C LEU A 118 13.56 7.64 -14.19
N ILE A 119 13.95 6.47 -14.65
CA ILE A 119 15.19 6.29 -15.41
C ILE A 119 14.79 6.57 -16.85
N ASN A 120 15.25 7.71 -17.39
CA ASN A 120 15.20 7.97 -18.83
C ASN A 120 16.22 7.08 -19.55
#